data_AF-A0A2S5DGJ5-F1
#
_entry.id   AF-A0A2S5DGJ5-F1
#
_cell.length_a   1.000
_cell.length_b   1.000
_cell.length_c   1.000
_cell.angle_alpha   90.00
_cell.angle_beta   90.00
_cell.angle_gamma   90.00
#
_symmetry.space_group_name_H-M   'P 1'
#
loop_
_entity.id
_entity.type
_entity.pdbx_description
1 polymer ?
#
loop_
_entity_poly.entity_id
_entity_poly.type
_entity_poly.pdbx_seq_one_letter_code
_entity_poly.pdbx_strand_id
1 'polypeptide(L)'
;MRSRGRLANAGRAGAEWRRRAALGGGQAGVGMAAGSEQGRGGNPGPGCGADAAGLRRRDMSGGKQGGATLLMVMSLLSLLAMLVLSSSQLILNARLQIANAQERRRAEGLARQALSGAERWVLQWDGLNDMESLAAEPAKLYGPGAPFAPDCHGTHGKGLCEPTAPPEKQSQGGVPLLHPCGNSREYELEPGLPQWHCPQGVRAGRLTWSNPRYVVELIDPRFGAGSGDPARLYRITVRAWGHSRHSAATMQSWYRVGAAGAGRRLGWEEKTP
;
A
#
# COMPACT_ATOMS: atom_id res chain seq x y z
N MET A 1 -62.14 -22.06 -35.18
CA MET A 1 -62.58 -21.25 -34.00
C MET A 1 -61.37 -20.42 -33.56
N ARG A 2 -61.31 -19.11 -33.89
CA ARG A 2 -61.55 -17.94 -32.98
C ARG A 2 -60.92 -18.16 -31.60
N SER A 3 -59.99 -17.37 -31.05
CA SER A 3 -59.80 -15.90 -30.99
C SER A 3 -58.36 -15.57 -30.52
N ARG A 4 -57.59 -14.66 -31.14
CA ARG A 4 -57.40 -13.21 -30.85
C ARG A 4 -57.00 -12.80 -29.42
N GLY A 5 -55.86 -12.09 -29.30
CA GLY A 5 -55.52 -11.08 -28.29
C GLY A 5 -54.01 -11.05 -27.96
N ARG A 6 -53.16 -10.21 -28.60
CA ARG A 6 -52.72 -8.84 -28.17
C ARG A 6 -52.09 -8.80 -26.77
N LEU A 7 -51.04 -8.05 -26.46
CA LEU A 7 -50.14 -7.10 -27.12
C LEU A 7 -49.00 -6.82 -26.11
N ALA A 8 -47.94 -6.22 -26.63
CA ALA A 8 -46.74 -5.76 -25.96
C ALA A 8 -46.92 -5.01 -24.62
N ASN A 9 -45.91 -5.11 -23.76
CA ASN A 9 -45.53 -3.99 -22.91
C ASN A 9 -44.00 -3.95 -22.71
N ALA A 10 -43.36 -3.12 -23.54
CA ALA A 10 -42.03 -2.60 -23.31
C ALA A 10 -42.19 -1.28 -22.53
N GLY A 11 -41.66 -1.22 -21.32
CA GLY A 11 -41.84 -0.08 -20.42
C GLY A 11 -40.60 0.20 -19.60
N ARG A 12 -39.78 1.13 -20.13
CA ARG A 12 -38.85 2.06 -19.47
C ARG A 12 -38.72 1.94 -17.94
N ALA A 13 -37.51 1.63 -17.46
CA ALA A 13 -37.03 2.06 -16.15
C ALA A 13 -35.58 2.55 -16.30
N GLY A 14 -35.45 3.74 -16.89
CA GLY A 14 -34.19 4.47 -17.00
C GLY A 14 -34.41 5.91 -16.58
N ALA A 15 -33.47 6.43 -15.79
CA ALA A 15 -33.26 7.83 -15.43
C ALA A 15 -34.12 8.44 -14.32
N GLU A 16 -33.73 8.23 -13.05
CA GLU A 16 -34.10 9.13 -11.96
C GLU A 16 -33.10 9.13 -10.78
N TRP A 17 -31.84 9.57 -11.00
CA TRP A 17 -30.89 9.84 -9.89
C TRP A 17 -29.99 11.07 -10.10
N ARG A 18 -30.40 12.03 -10.93
CA ARG A 18 -29.75 13.36 -11.00
C ARG A 18 -30.76 14.47 -10.69
N ARG A 19 -30.82 14.86 -9.41
CA ARG A 19 -31.11 16.22 -8.92
C ARG A 19 -31.30 16.17 -7.41
N ARG A 20 -30.24 16.49 -6.64
CA ARG A 20 -30.26 17.10 -5.29
C ARG A 20 -28.84 17.15 -4.74
N ALA A 21 -28.10 18.21 -5.09
CA ALA A 21 -26.97 18.71 -4.32
C ALA A 21 -26.53 20.06 -4.90
N ALA A 22 -27.42 21.05 -4.80
CA ALA A 22 -27.05 22.45 -4.89
C ALA A 22 -28.04 23.24 -4.01
N LEU A 23 -27.47 24.15 -3.22
CA LEU A 23 -28.09 25.21 -2.41
C LEU A 23 -28.33 24.90 -0.92
N GLY A 24 -27.64 25.69 -0.09
CA GLY A 24 -27.70 25.76 1.37
C GLY A 24 -26.26 25.84 1.94
N GLY A 25 -25.58 26.98 2.01
CA GLY A 25 -26.06 28.34 2.22
C GLY A 25 -26.23 28.59 3.72
N GLY A 26 -25.14 28.93 4.41
CA GLY A 26 -25.15 29.25 5.85
C GLY A 26 -23.96 30.14 6.21
N GLN A 27 -24.16 31.45 6.13
CA GLN A 27 -23.32 32.48 6.73
C GLN A 27 -23.67 32.64 8.21
N ALA A 28 -22.64 32.78 9.04
CA ALA A 28 -22.53 33.67 10.21
C ALA A 28 -21.05 33.63 10.62
N GLY A 29 -20.29 34.70 10.83
CA GLY A 29 -20.67 36.08 11.11
C GLY A 29 -20.07 36.50 12.45
N VAL A 30 -19.03 37.34 12.36
CA VAL A 30 -18.69 38.45 13.28
C VAL A 30 -17.81 38.18 14.51
N GLY A 31 -16.78 39.04 14.62
CA GLY A 31 -16.24 39.60 15.87
C GLY A 31 -14.98 38.93 16.41
N MET A 32 -13.99 39.61 16.98
CA MET A 32 -13.63 41.03 17.11
C MET A 32 -12.21 41.05 17.70
N ALA A 33 -11.55 42.20 17.62
CA ALA A 33 -10.20 42.47 18.11
C ALA A 33 -10.06 42.36 19.64
N ALA A 34 -8.83 42.15 20.11
CA ALA A 34 -8.31 42.75 21.33
C ALA A 34 -6.78 42.72 21.34
N GLY A 35 -6.17 43.90 21.49
CA GLY A 35 -4.79 44.05 21.97
C GLY A 35 -4.75 44.19 23.49
N SER A 36 -3.56 43.93 24.05
CA SER A 36 -3.03 44.39 25.34
C SER A 36 -1.54 44.03 25.31
N GLU A 37 -0.55 44.93 25.35
CA GLU A 37 -0.19 46.02 26.27
C GLU A 37 0.07 45.62 27.74
N GLN A 38 1.34 45.85 28.12
CA GLN A 38 1.88 46.26 29.42
C GLN A 38 2.14 45.28 30.56
N GLY A 39 3.33 45.46 31.17
CA GLY A 39 3.59 45.20 32.59
C GLY A 39 4.93 44.52 32.90
N ARG A 40 6.09 45.18 32.75
CA ARG A 40 6.86 45.90 33.80
C ARG A 40 7.33 45.07 35.02
N GLY A 41 8.64 45.14 35.28
CA GLY A 41 9.29 44.90 36.58
C GLY A 41 10.75 44.55 36.33
N GLY A 42 11.78 45.25 36.81
CA GLY A 42 11.89 46.23 37.88
C GLY A 42 13.26 46.00 38.50
N ASN A 43 14.20 46.92 38.29
CA ASN A 43 15.50 46.96 38.97
C ASN A 43 15.29 47.68 40.32
N PRO A 44 16.02 47.31 41.39
CA PRO A 44 17.04 48.25 41.89
C PRO A 44 18.29 47.58 42.50
N GLY A 45 19.43 48.30 42.49
CA GLY A 45 20.59 48.07 43.38
C GLY A 45 20.30 48.53 44.83
N PRO A 46 21.27 48.94 45.68
CA PRO A 46 22.73 49.09 45.52
C PRO A 46 23.55 48.49 46.71
N GLY A 47 24.87 48.68 46.78
CA GLY A 47 25.62 48.41 48.01
C GLY A 47 27.16 48.52 47.92
N CYS A 48 27.71 49.46 48.68
CA CYS A 48 29.08 49.99 48.68
C CYS A 48 30.20 49.10 49.25
N GLY A 49 31.40 49.22 48.66
CA GLY A 49 32.67 49.71 49.27
C GLY A 49 33.28 49.00 50.50
N ALA A 50 34.53 48.56 50.36
CA ALA A 50 35.60 48.78 51.36
C ALA A 50 36.99 48.50 50.75
N ASP A 51 37.93 49.38 51.09
CA ASP A 51 39.35 49.39 50.75
C ASP A 51 40.15 48.25 51.41
N ALA A 52 41.30 47.95 50.80
CA ALA A 52 42.64 48.08 51.39
C ALA A 52 43.58 46.88 51.17
N ALA A 53 44.85 47.27 51.07
CA ALA A 53 46.06 46.47 51.30
C ALA A 53 46.45 45.48 50.20
N GLY A 54 47.40 45.92 49.38
CA GLY A 54 48.18 45.03 48.54
C GLY A 54 49.02 44.06 49.37
N LEU A 55 49.54 43.03 48.69
CA LEU A 55 50.81 42.37 48.98
C LEU A 55 51.13 41.38 47.86
N ARG A 56 52.32 41.59 47.29
CA ARG A 56 53.20 40.59 46.65
C ARG A 56 52.70 39.90 45.39
N ARG A 57 53.07 40.55 44.27
CA ARG A 57 53.51 39.89 43.05
C ARG A 57 54.61 38.87 43.41
N ARG A 58 54.26 37.58 43.40
CA ARG A 58 55.24 36.49 43.31
C ARG A 58 55.37 36.17 41.83
N ASP A 59 56.50 36.58 41.25
CA ASP A 59 56.99 36.01 40.01
C ASP A 59 57.12 34.50 40.20
N MET A 60 56.27 33.74 39.51
CA MET A 60 56.49 32.31 39.33
C MET A 60 57.36 32.12 38.10
N SER A 61 58.61 31.78 38.41
CA SER A 61 59.66 31.30 37.53
C SER A 61 59.14 30.33 36.47
N GLY A 62 59.56 30.58 35.23
CA GLY A 62 59.31 29.72 34.09
C GLY A 62 59.87 28.31 34.28
N GLY A 63 58.97 27.34 34.23
CA GLY A 63 59.24 25.96 33.86
C GLY A 63 58.36 25.59 32.68
N LYS A 64 58.96 25.22 31.55
CA LYS A 64 58.26 24.82 30.31
C LYS A 64 57.49 23.51 30.54
N GLN A 65 56.29 23.56 31.11
CA GLN A 65 55.40 22.39 31.34
C GLN A 65 53.90 22.67 31.10
N GLY A 66 53.54 23.74 30.39
CA GLY A 66 52.14 24.09 30.07
C GLY A 66 51.57 23.51 28.76
N GLY A 67 52.40 22.86 27.93
CA GLY A 67 51.97 22.37 26.61
C GLY A 67 51.34 20.97 26.59
N ALA A 68 51.75 20.08 27.50
CA ALA A 68 51.34 18.67 27.48
C ALA A 68 49.92 18.44 28.03
N THR A 69 49.50 19.20 29.03
CA THR A 69 48.14 19.12 29.61
C THR A 69 47.07 19.60 28.65
N LEU A 70 47.35 20.65 27.88
CA LEU A 70 46.43 21.13 26.85
C LEU A 70 46.22 20.07 25.75
N LEU A 71 47.29 19.39 25.33
CA LEU A 71 47.20 18.30 24.36
C LEU A 71 46.39 17.11 24.89
N MET A 72 46.55 16.73 26.16
CA MET A 72 45.71 15.70 26.77
C MET A 72 44.23 16.10 26.78
N VAL A 73 43.89 17.31 27.21
CA VAL A 73 42.50 17.78 27.27
C VAL A 73 41.87 17.87 25.88
N MET A 74 42.60 18.38 24.88
CA MET A 74 42.14 18.41 23.49
C MET A 74 41.93 17.00 22.93
N SER A 75 42.84 16.06 23.23
CA SER A 75 42.67 14.66 22.79
C SER A 75 41.45 14.01 23.44
N LEU A 76 41.21 14.26 24.74
CA LEU A 76 40.05 13.74 25.46
C LEU A 76 38.74 14.33 24.92
N LEU A 77 38.69 15.64 24.69
CA LEU A 77 37.53 16.31 24.11
C LEU A 77 37.26 15.81 22.68
N SER A 78 38.31 15.56 21.88
CA SER A 78 38.17 14.97 20.55
C SER A 78 37.59 13.56 20.58
N LEU A 79 38.03 12.72 21.53
CA LEU A 79 37.50 11.38 21.71
C LEU A 79 36.02 11.40 22.14
N LEU A 80 35.66 12.29 23.07
CA LEU A 80 34.27 12.50 23.49
C LEU A 80 33.39 12.98 22.33
N ALA A 81 33.88 13.92 21.51
CA ALA A 81 33.16 14.41 20.34
C ALA A 81 32.92 13.31 19.31
N MET A 82 33.92 12.47 19.01
CA MET A 82 33.75 11.31 18.12
C MET A 82 32.74 10.29 18.67
N LEU A 83 32.74 10.05 19.97
CA LEU A 83 31.80 9.13 20.61
C LEU A 83 30.34 9.60 20.45
N VAL A 84 30.08 10.90 20.69
CA VAL A 84 28.74 11.50 20.52
C VAL A 84 28.28 11.44 19.07
N LEU A 85 29.19 11.72 18.12
CA LEU A 85 28.88 11.68 16.69
C LEU A 85 28.55 10.24 16.24
N SER A 86 29.33 9.26 16.70
CA SER A 86 29.09 7.84 16.43
C SER A 86 27.75 7.36 16.99
N SER A 87 27.41 7.74 18.22
CA SER A 87 26.11 7.40 18.84
C SER A 87 24.93 7.98 18.06
N SER A 88 25.07 9.23 17.60
CA SER A 88 24.03 9.91 16.81
C SER A 88 23.75 9.20 15.47
N GLN A 89 24.81 8.75 14.78
CA GLN A 89 24.68 8.00 13.54
C GLN A 89 24.01 6.63 13.74
N LEU A 90 24.34 5.93 14.84
CA LEU A 90 23.71 4.65 15.18
C LEU A 90 22.20 4.79 15.42
N ILE A 91 21.77 5.84 16.12
CA ILE A 91 20.35 6.10 16.40
C ILE A 91 19.60 6.42 15.10
N LEU A 92 20.18 7.24 14.22
CA LEU A 92 19.56 7.56 12.93
C LEU A 92 19.39 6.31 12.05
N ASN A 93 20.44 5.50 11.95
CA ASN A 93 20.37 4.25 11.20
C ASN A 93 19.33 3.28 11.77
N ALA A 94 19.27 3.13 13.11
CA ALA A 94 18.26 2.30 13.76
C ALA A 94 16.83 2.79 13.45
N ARG A 95 16.58 4.11 13.48
CA ARG A 95 15.28 4.70 13.13
C ARG A 95 14.87 4.40 11.68
N LEU A 96 15.80 4.52 10.74
CA LEU A 96 15.55 4.21 9.33
C LEU A 96 15.19 2.73 9.12
N GLN A 97 15.91 1.83 9.79
CA GLN A 97 15.61 0.39 9.72
C GLN A 97 14.23 0.07 10.28
N ILE A 98 13.85 0.65 11.42
CA ILE A 98 12.52 0.47 12.01
C ILE A 98 11.43 0.99 11.07
N ALA A 99 11.61 2.17 10.49
CA ALA A 99 10.64 2.75 9.56
C ALA A 99 10.46 1.88 8.30
N ASN A 100 11.56 1.39 7.72
CA ASN A 100 11.52 0.50 6.57
C ASN A 100 10.85 -0.84 6.89
N ALA A 101 11.17 -1.44 8.04
CA ALA A 101 10.56 -2.69 8.48
C ALA A 101 9.06 -2.53 8.75
N GLN A 102 8.65 -1.41 9.35
CA GLN A 102 7.24 -1.09 9.60
C GLN A 102 6.47 -0.93 8.28
N GLU A 103 7.02 -0.19 7.32
CA GLU A 103 6.41 -0.01 5.99
C GLU A 103 6.30 -1.34 5.23
N ARG A 104 7.31 -2.21 5.32
CA ARG A 104 7.27 -3.56 4.75
C ARG A 104 6.13 -4.39 5.34
N ARG A 105 6.03 -4.44 6.68
CA ARG A 105 4.95 -5.16 7.38
C ARG A 105 3.57 -4.63 7.03
N ARG A 106 3.44 -3.32 6.83
CA ARG A 106 2.21 -2.69 6.38
C ARG A 106 1.82 -3.16 4.98
N ALA A 107 2.74 -3.08 4.02
CA ALA A 107 2.50 -3.55 2.66
C ALA A 107 2.11 -5.04 2.64
N GLU A 108 2.74 -5.87 3.48
CA GLU A 108 2.37 -7.28 3.63
C GLU A 108 0.96 -7.47 4.21
N GLY A 109 0.58 -6.70 5.23
CA GLY A 109 -0.77 -6.74 5.79
C GLY A 109 -1.84 -6.40 4.74
N LEU A 110 -1.58 -5.37 3.94
CA LEU A 110 -2.44 -4.96 2.84
C LEU A 110 -2.51 -6.02 1.74
N ALA A 111 -1.38 -6.65 1.39
CA ALA A 111 -1.35 -7.74 0.44
C ALA A 111 -2.17 -8.94 0.91
N ARG A 112 -2.08 -9.32 2.20
CA ARG A 112 -2.91 -10.40 2.77
C ARG A 112 -4.40 -10.07 2.71
N GLN A 113 -4.77 -8.84 3.05
CA GLN A 113 -6.16 -8.38 3.00
C GLN A 113 -6.71 -8.44 1.55
N ALA A 114 -5.95 -7.90 0.60
CA ALA A 114 -6.32 -7.91 -0.81
C ALA A 114 -6.35 -9.33 -1.39
N LEU A 115 -5.47 -10.23 -0.95
CA LEU A 115 -5.48 -11.64 -1.32
C LEU A 115 -6.76 -12.34 -0.88
N SER A 116 -7.18 -12.17 0.37
CA SER A 116 -8.45 -12.70 0.85
C SER A 116 -9.66 -12.06 0.15
N GLY A 117 -9.56 -10.79 -0.24
CA GLY A 117 -10.55 -10.13 -1.09
C GLY A 117 -10.64 -10.75 -2.49
N ALA A 118 -9.49 -10.99 -3.13
CA ALA A 118 -9.40 -11.62 -4.44
C ALA A 118 -9.92 -13.07 -4.42
N GLU A 119 -9.64 -13.84 -3.37
CA GLU A 119 -10.17 -15.20 -3.18
C GLU A 119 -11.71 -15.22 -3.14
N ARG A 120 -12.33 -14.30 -2.38
CA ARG A 120 -13.79 -14.15 -2.36
C ARG A 120 -14.34 -13.72 -3.72
N TRP A 121 -13.64 -12.82 -4.40
CA TRP A 121 -14.04 -12.37 -5.72
C TRP A 121 -13.99 -13.52 -6.73
N VAL A 122 -12.93 -14.34 -6.73
CA VAL A 122 -12.80 -15.52 -7.58
C VAL A 122 -13.94 -16.50 -7.31
N LEU A 123 -14.23 -16.80 -6.04
CA LEU A 123 -15.33 -17.69 -5.68
C LEU A 123 -16.68 -17.22 -6.23
N GLN A 124 -16.97 -15.93 -6.07
CA GLN A 124 -18.21 -15.34 -6.57
C GLN A 124 -18.25 -15.32 -8.11
N TRP A 125 -17.15 -14.90 -8.73
CA TRP A 125 -17.05 -14.79 -10.18
C TRP A 125 -17.13 -16.16 -10.86
N ASP A 126 -16.49 -17.18 -10.27
CA ASP A 126 -16.50 -18.57 -10.74
C ASP A 126 -17.93 -19.11 -10.84
N GLY A 127 -18.74 -18.92 -9.78
CA GLY A 127 -20.14 -19.31 -9.76
C GLY A 127 -21.01 -18.48 -10.72
N LEU A 128 -20.78 -17.16 -10.80
CA LEU A 128 -21.56 -16.28 -11.70
C LEU A 128 -21.30 -16.53 -13.20
N ASN A 129 -20.13 -17.06 -13.55
CA ASN A 129 -19.75 -17.31 -14.95
C ASN A 129 -19.84 -18.81 -15.32
N ASP A 130 -20.45 -19.63 -14.47
CA ASP A 130 -20.62 -21.06 -14.69
C ASP A 130 -19.32 -21.75 -15.12
N MET A 131 -18.24 -21.44 -14.39
CA MET A 131 -16.91 -21.93 -14.70
C MET A 131 -16.79 -23.44 -14.61
N GLU A 132 -17.68 -24.09 -13.86
CA GLU A 132 -17.79 -25.54 -13.79
C GLU A 132 -18.18 -26.15 -15.15
N SER A 133 -19.21 -25.63 -15.80
CA SER A 133 -19.59 -26.09 -17.14
C SER A 133 -18.52 -25.75 -18.17
N LEU A 134 -17.92 -24.56 -18.11
CA LEU A 134 -16.84 -24.16 -19.02
C LEU A 134 -15.58 -25.01 -18.85
N ALA A 135 -15.31 -25.54 -17.65
CA ALA A 135 -14.19 -26.43 -17.38
C ALA A 135 -14.27 -27.76 -18.13
N ALA A 136 -15.46 -28.18 -18.56
CA ALA A 136 -15.63 -29.35 -19.43
C ALA A 136 -15.07 -29.11 -20.85
N GLU A 137 -14.94 -27.85 -21.27
CA GLU A 137 -14.44 -27.45 -22.59
C GLU A 137 -13.24 -26.49 -22.46
N PRO A 138 -12.03 -26.96 -22.08
CA PRO A 138 -10.89 -26.09 -21.79
C PRO A 138 -10.48 -25.14 -22.92
N ALA A 139 -10.77 -25.51 -24.17
CA ALA A 139 -10.50 -24.67 -25.34
C ALA A 139 -11.28 -23.33 -25.33
N LYS A 140 -12.38 -23.23 -24.58
CA LYS A 140 -13.18 -22.00 -24.44
C LYS A 140 -12.69 -21.10 -23.30
N LEU A 141 -11.81 -21.59 -22.44
CA LEU A 141 -11.33 -20.86 -21.27
C LEU A 141 -10.21 -19.88 -21.59
N TYR A 142 -9.42 -20.20 -22.61
CA TYR A 142 -8.20 -19.49 -22.97
C TYR A 142 -8.26 -18.92 -24.38
N GLY A 143 -7.45 -17.88 -24.62
CA GLY A 143 -7.31 -17.23 -25.92
C GLY A 143 -8.06 -15.90 -26.06
N PRO A 144 -8.03 -15.30 -27.27
CA PRO A 144 -8.65 -13.99 -27.51
C PRO A 144 -10.17 -14.04 -27.33
N GLY A 145 -10.71 -13.15 -26.50
CA GLY A 145 -12.14 -13.10 -26.21
C GLY A 145 -12.66 -14.14 -25.21
N ALA A 146 -11.79 -15.03 -24.73
CA ALA A 146 -12.10 -15.98 -23.66
C ALA A 146 -12.05 -15.31 -22.27
N PRO A 147 -12.52 -15.99 -21.21
CA PRO A 147 -12.42 -15.48 -19.84
C PRO A 147 -10.98 -15.21 -19.39
N PHE A 148 -10.04 -16.10 -19.73
CA PHE A 148 -8.61 -15.97 -19.42
C PHE A 148 -7.83 -15.62 -20.67
N ALA A 149 -7.63 -14.32 -20.91
CA ALA A 149 -6.93 -13.82 -22.08
C ALA A 149 -5.40 -13.84 -21.88
N PRO A 150 -4.60 -14.03 -22.95
CA PRO A 150 -3.14 -14.02 -22.86
C PRO A 150 -2.56 -12.65 -22.45
N ASP A 151 -3.29 -11.57 -22.71
CA ASP A 151 -2.90 -10.20 -22.35
C ASP A 151 -3.59 -9.70 -21.07
N CYS A 152 -4.29 -10.59 -20.35
CA CYS A 152 -5.04 -10.25 -19.14
C CYS A 152 -6.17 -9.23 -19.35
N HIS A 153 -6.58 -9.00 -20.60
CA HIS A 153 -7.62 -8.06 -20.98
C HIS A 153 -8.80 -8.77 -21.64
N GLY A 154 -9.44 -9.65 -20.87
CA GLY A 154 -10.63 -10.38 -21.32
C GLY A 154 -11.91 -9.54 -21.22
N THR A 155 -12.98 -10.06 -21.85
CA THR A 155 -14.34 -9.53 -21.78
C THR A 155 -14.93 -9.58 -20.37
N HIS A 156 -14.45 -10.51 -19.54
CA HIS A 156 -14.86 -10.69 -18.15
C HIS A 156 -14.13 -9.75 -17.16
N GLY A 157 -13.28 -8.87 -17.69
CA GLY A 157 -12.57 -7.84 -16.94
C GLY A 157 -11.07 -8.04 -16.91
N LYS A 158 -10.39 -7.08 -16.29
CA LYS A 158 -8.93 -7.04 -16.20
C LYS A 158 -8.40 -8.04 -15.18
N GLY A 159 -7.18 -8.50 -15.40
CA GLY A 159 -6.45 -9.35 -14.46
C GLY A 159 -6.89 -10.80 -14.45
N LEU A 160 -7.68 -11.25 -15.43
CA LEU A 160 -7.91 -12.67 -15.71
C LEU A 160 -6.97 -13.09 -16.84
N CYS A 161 -5.95 -13.88 -16.51
CA CYS A 161 -4.86 -14.18 -17.43
C CYS A 161 -4.74 -15.67 -17.72
N GLU A 162 -4.37 -16.00 -18.95
CA GLU A 162 -3.82 -17.32 -19.26
C GLU A 162 -2.45 -17.50 -18.56
N PRO A 163 -2.16 -18.68 -17.99
CA PRO A 163 -0.94 -18.92 -17.21
C PRO A 163 0.31 -19.15 -18.09
N THR A 164 0.63 -18.21 -18.98
CA THR A 164 1.78 -18.32 -19.90
C THR A 164 3.12 -18.03 -19.22
N ALA A 165 3.15 -17.08 -18.28
CA ALA A 165 4.33 -16.69 -17.53
C ALA A 165 3.95 -16.19 -16.13
N PRO A 166 4.87 -16.18 -15.14
CA PRO A 166 4.57 -15.61 -13.82
C PRO A 166 4.14 -14.13 -13.92
N PRO A 167 3.04 -13.71 -13.25
CA PRO A 167 2.51 -12.35 -13.35
C PRO A 167 3.51 -11.23 -13.03
N GLU A 168 4.51 -11.50 -12.19
CA GLU A 168 5.55 -10.53 -11.82
C GLU A 168 6.51 -10.21 -12.98
N LYS A 169 6.60 -11.10 -13.96
CA LYS A 169 7.43 -10.95 -15.16
C LYS A 169 6.65 -10.45 -16.37
N GLN A 170 5.32 -10.46 -16.31
CA GLN A 170 4.47 -10.02 -17.40
C GLN A 170 4.42 -8.49 -17.46
N SER A 171 4.45 -7.96 -18.67
CA SER A 171 4.28 -6.53 -18.94
C SER A 171 3.53 -6.32 -20.25
N GLN A 172 2.76 -5.25 -20.32
CA GLN A 172 2.04 -4.86 -21.52
C GLN A 172 2.34 -3.39 -21.83
N GLY A 173 2.82 -3.11 -23.04
CA GLY A 173 3.26 -1.76 -23.41
C GLY A 173 4.38 -1.23 -22.50
N GLY A 174 5.26 -2.10 -21.98
CA GLY A 174 6.34 -1.74 -21.07
C GLY A 174 5.91 -1.48 -19.62
N VAL A 175 4.62 -1.60 -19.29
CA VAL A 175 4.10 -1.45 -17.93
C VAL A 175 3.94 -2.83 -17.29
N PRO A 176 4.55 -3.09 -16.11
CA PRO A 176 4.36 -4.36 -15.41
C PRO A 176 2.88 -4.63 -15.09
N LEU A 177 2.44 -5.88 -15.22
CA LEU A 177 1.03 -6.25 -15.08
C LEU A 177 0.44 -5.84 -13.72
N LEU A 178 1.15 -6.10 -12.63
CA LEU A 178 0.78 -5.76 -11.26
C LEU A 178 1.09 -4.31 -10.87
N HIS A 179 1.53 -3.46 -11.80
CA HIS A 179 1.67 -2.02 -11.55
C HIS A 179 0.28 -1.36 -11.43
N PRO A 180 0.09 -0.25 -10.69
CA PRO A 180 -1.20 0.44 -10.63
C PRO A 180 -1.75 0.90 -11.99
N CYS A 181 -0.88 1.06 -12.98
CA CYS A 181 -1.25 1.41 -14.35
C CYS A 181 -1.31 0.21 -15.30
N GLY A 182 -0.99 -1.00 -14.81
CA GLY A 182 -1.00 -2.23 -15.59
C GLY A 182 -2.40 -2.82 -15.73
N ASN A 183 -2.50 -3.90 -16.52
CA ASN A 183 -3.76 -4.59 -16.80
C ASN A 183 -4.13 -5.64 -15.75
N SER A 184 -4.05 -5.23 -14.48
CA SER A 184 -4.48 -6.00 -13.32
C SER A 184 -5.74 -5.42 -12.69
N ARG A 185 -6.44 -6.25 -11.93
CA ARG A 185 -7.64 -5.85 -11.21
C ARG A 185 -7.27 -5.06 -9.95
N GLU A 186 -8.06 -4.05 -9.63
CA GLU A 186 -7.88 -3.23 -8.44
C GLU A 186 -8.68 -3.82 -7.26
N TYR A 187 -8.06 -3.94 -6.10
CA TYR A 187 -8.74 -4.14 -4.83
C TYR A 187 -8.99 -2.78 -4.19
N GLU A 188 -10.24 -2.35 -4.17
CA GLU A 188 -10.65 -1.03 -3.70
C GLU A 188 -10.54 -0.95 -2.16
N LEU A 189 -9.37 -0.55 -1.67
CA LEU A 189 -9.14 -0.24 -0.25
C LEU A 189 -9.58 1.19 0.06
N GLU A 190 -9.25 2.12 -0.84
CA GLU A 190 -9.66 3.51 -0.79
C GLU A 190 -10.59 3.81 -1.97
N PRO A 191 -11.73 4.49 -1.74
CA PRO A 191 -12.67 4.77 -2.81
C PRO A 191 -12.05 5.70 -3.86
N GLY A 192 -12.33 5.43 -5.13
CA GLY A 192 -11.92 6.31 -6.20
C GLY A 192 -12.06 5.70 -7.58
N LEU A 193 -11.75 6.49 -8.60
CA LEU A 193 -11.75 5.99 -9.97
C LEU A 193 -10.64 4.95 -10.15
N PRO A 194 -10.97 3.75 -10.67
CA PRO A 194 -9.98 2.72 -10.97
C PRO A 194 -8.91 3.29 -11.90
N GLN A 195 -7.66 3.07 -11.55
CA GLN A 195 -6.54 3.55 -12.35
C GLN A 195 -6.08 2.45 -13.30
N TRP A 196 -5.99 2.78 -14.57
CA TRP A 196 -5.44 1.93 -15.61
C TRP A 196 -4.83 2.84 -16.66
N HIS A 197 -3.71 2.43 -17.25
CA HIS A 197 -3.00 3.23 -18.25
C HIS A 197 -2.87 4.70 -17.81
N CYS A 198 -1.98 4.99 -16.86
CA CYS A 198 -1.89 6.32 -16.26
C CYS A 198 -0.85 7.20 -17.00
N PRO A 199 -1.22 8.00 -18.02
CA PRO A 199 -0.28 8.89 -18.70
C PRO A 199 0.24 10.00 -17.78
N GLN A 200 -0.55 10.41 -16.79
CA GLN A 200 -0.20 11.42 -15.79
C GLN A 200 0.47 10.80 -14.54
N GLY A 201 0.82 9.51 -14.59
CA GLY A 201 1.36 8.77 -13.44
C GLY A 201 0.31 8.24 -12.47
N VAL A 202 0.77 7.57 -11.41
CA VAL A 202 -0.08 6.94 -10.39
C VAL A 202 -0.64 8.00 -9.44
N ARG A 203 -1.97 8.06 -9.29
CA ARG A 203 -2.64 8.86 -8.26
C ARG A 203 -2.51 8.15 -6.91
N ALA A 204 -1.78 8.79 -6.01
CA ALA A 204 -1.58 8.30 -4.66
C ALA A 204 -2.85 8.41 -3.80
N GLY A 205 -3.07 7.42 -2.94
CA GLY A 205 -4.11 7.42 -1.92
C GLY A 205 -3.65 8.06 -0.61
N ARG A 206 -4.54 8.09 0.38
CA ARG A 206 -4.26 8.60 1.73
C ARG A 206 -3.65 7.51 2.61
N LEU A 207 -4.07 6.26 2.44
CA LEU A 207 -3.60 5.11 3.24
C LEU A 207 -2.45 4.37 2.55
N THR A 208 -2.41 4.43 1.22
CA THR A 208 -1.46 3.69 0.39
C THR A 208 -1.00 4.52 -0.78
N TRP A 209 0.19 4.22 -1.31
CA TRP A 209 0.65 4.83 -2.56
C TRP A 209 -0.26 4.46 -3.74
N SER A 210 -0.90 3.29 -3.70
CA SER A 210 -1.98 2.93 -4.60
C SER A 210 -2.77 1.75 -4.04
N ASN A 211 -4.04 1.65 -4.44
CA ASN A 211 -4.87 0.50 -4.15
C ASN A 211 -4.19 -0.80 -4.63
N PRO A 212 -4.22 -1.89 -3.83
CA PRO A 212 -3.61 -3.15 -4.23
C PRO A 212 -4.12 -3.68 -5.57
N ARG A 213 -3.25 -4.38 -6.28
CA ARG A 213 -3.54 -4.99 -7.56
C ARG A 213 -3.49 -6.50 -7.48
N TYR A 214 -4.36 -7.17 -8.23
CA TYR A 214 -4.36 -8.61 -8.30
C TYR A 214 -4.66 -9.14 -9.70
N VAL A 215 -4.13 -10.33 -9.92
CA VAL A 215 -4.28 -11.14 -11.12
C VAL A 215 -4.71 -12.53 -10.70
N VAL A 216 -5.58 -13.12 -11.51
CA VAL A 216 -6.08 -14.47 -11.34
C VAL A 216 -5.78 -15.23 -12.62
N GLU A 217 -5.09 -16.34 -12.47
CA GLU A 217 -4.79 -17.28 -13.53
C GLU A 217 -5.52 -18.59 -13.25
N LEU A 218 -6.23 -19.13 -14.23
CA LEU A 218 -6.75 -20.49 -14.13
C LEU A 218 -5.66 -21.45 -14.57
N ILE A 219 -5.15 -22.24 -13.62
CA ILE A 219 -3.99 -23.10 -13.82
C ILE A 219 -4.42 -24.49 -14.27
N ASP A 220 -5.44 -25.03 -13.62
CA ASP A 220 -6.02 -26.32 -13.98
C ASP A 220 -7.55 -26.25 -13.87
N PRO A 221 -8.29 -26.29 -14.99
CA PRO A 221 -9.75 -26.27 -14.96
C PRO A 221 -10.37 -27.54 -14.37
N ARG A 222 -9.62 -28.66 -14.31
CA ARG A 222 -10.13 -29.98 -13.88
C ARG A 222 -9.25 -30.59 -12.79
N PHE A 223 -8.75 -29.75 -11.91
CA PHE A 223 -7.94 -30.13 -10.77
C PHE A 223 -8.65 -31.19 -9.91
N GLY A 224 -7.98 -32.30 -9.59
CA GLY A 224 -8.57 -33.36 -8.75
C GLY A 224 -9.68 -34.18 -9.42
N ALA A 225 -9.92 -34.04 -10.73
CA ALA A 225 -10.95 -34.83 -11.42
C ALA A 225 -10.71 -36.35 -11.33
N GLY A 226 -9.45 -36.79 -11.30
CA GLY A 226 -9.10 -38.21 -11.15
C GLY A 226 -9.33 -38.77 -9.74
N SER A 227 -9.42 -37.92 -8.71
CA SER A 227 -9.61 -38.32 -7.31
C SER A 227 -11.07 -38.26 -6.84
N GLY A 228 -12.02 -38.02 -7.76
CA GLY A 228 -13.45 -37.92 -7.44
C GLY A 228 -13.88 -36.61 -6.76
N ASP A 229 -12.98 -35.63 -6.69
CA ASP A 229 -13.24 -34.30 -6.11
C ASP A 229 -12.85 -33.21 -7.13
N PRO A 230 -13.58 -33.11 -8.25
CA PRO A 230 -13.26 -32.17 -9.31
C PRO A 230 -13.38 -30.72 -8.82
N ALA A 231 -12.35 -29.95 -9.14
CA ALA A 231 -12.23 -28.55 -8.79
C ALA A 231 -11.52 -27.78 -9.90
N ARG A 232 -11.60 -26.45 -9.82
CA ARG A 232 -10.83 -25.52 -10.63
C ARG A 232 -9.75 -24.91 -9.78
N LEU A 233 -8.51 -24.95 -10.26
CA LEU A 233 -7.34 -24.42 -9.55
C LEU A 233 -6.95 -23.06 -10.12
N TYR A 234 -7.01 -22.05 -9.26
CA TYR A 234 -6.60 -20.70 -9.54
C TYR A 234 -5.27 -20.36 -8.87
N ARG A 235 -4.43 -19.60 -9.56
CA ARG A 235 -3.30 -18.88 -8.96
C ARG A 235 -3.66 -17.41 -8.86
N ILE A 236 -3.69 -16.90 -7.64
CA ILE A 236 -4.03 -15.50 -7.36
C ILE A 236 -2.74 -14.81 -6.94
N THR A 237 -2.32 -13.82 -7.70
CA THR A 237 -1.12 -13.03 -7.40
C THR A 237 -1.53 -11.60 -7.08
N VAL A 238 -1.10 -11.09 -5.94
CA VAL A 238 -1.45 -9.77 -5.41
C VAL A 238 -0.20 -8.96 -5.19
N ARG A 239 -0.26 -7.68 -5.52
CA ARG A 239 0.74 -6.68 -5.12
C ARG A 239 0.06 -5.55 -4.37
N ALA A 240 0.59 -5.20 -3.21
CA ALA A 240 0.15 -4.06 -2.43
C ALA A 240 1.32 -3.12 -2.12
N TRP A 241 1.00 -1.86 -1.86
CA TRP A 241 1.97 -0.82 -1.54
C TRP A 241 1.72 -0.24 -0.15
N GLY A 242 2.81 0.13 0.53
CA GLY A 242 2.78 0.99 1.71
C GLY A 242 2.53 2.44 1.32
N HIS A 243 3.06 3.40 2.09
CA HIS A 243 2.90 4.83 1.80
C HIS A 243 3.75 5.31 0.63
N SER A 244 4.81 4.58 0.28
CA SER A 244 5.69 4.90 -0.83
C SER A 244 5.63 3.84 -1.92
N ARG A 245 5.96 4.22 -3.15
CA ARG A 245 6.09 3.30 -4.29
C ARG A 245 7.13 2.19 -4.08
N HIS A 246 8.10 2.43 -3.20
CA HIS A 246 9.21 1.53 -2.91
C HIS A 246 8.88 0.51 -1.82
N SER A 247 7.90 0.81 -0.96
CA SER A 247 7.35 -0.16 -0.03
C SER A 247 6.26 -0.95 -0.75
N ALA A 248 6.62 -2.14 -1.23
CA ALA A 248 5.66 -3.04 -1.87
C ALA A 248 5.86 -4.47 -1.41
N ALA A 249 4.76 -5.21 -1.34
CA ALA A 249 4.74 -6.64 -1.08
C ALA A 249 3.96 -7.34 -2.18
N THR A 250 4.51 -8.45 -2.68
CA THR A 250 3.81 -9.35 -3.60
C THR A 250 3.56 -10.66 -2.87
N MET A 251 2.33 -11.16 -2.96
CA MET A 251 1.89 -12.43 -2.38
C MET A 251 1.17 -13.24 -3.43
N GLN A 252 1.25 -14.56 -3.28
CA GLN A 252 0.59 -15.50 -4.17
C GLN A 252 -0.15 -16.55 -3.35
N SER A 253 -1.33 -16.94 -3.79
CA SER A 253 -2.03 -18.12 -3.29
C SER A 253 -2.50 -19.02 -4.42
N TRP A 254 -2.60 -20.30 -4.08
CA TRP A 254 -3.27 -21.31 -4.87
C TRP A 254 -4.65 -21.54 -4.26
N TYR A 255 -5.70 -21.30 -5.03
CA TYR A 255 -7.08 -21.30 -4.56
C TYR A 255 -7.89 -22.28 -5.40
N ARG A 256 -8.46 -23.31 -4.76
CA ARG A 256 -9.33 -24.27 -5.43
C ARG A 256 -10.80 -23.91 -5.22
N VAL A 257 -11.61 -24.07 -6.26
CA VAL A 257 -13.07 -23.97 -6.20
C VAL A 257 -13.67 -25.30 -6.64
N GLY A 258 -14.38 -25.99 -5.76
CA GLY A 258 -15.03 -27.26 -6.05
C GLY A 258 -16.39 -27.11 -6.74
N ALA A 259 -16.96 -28.23 -7.19
CA ALA A 259 -18.28 -28.32 -7.84
C ALA A 259 -19.43 -27.69 -7.00
N ALA A 260 -19.42 -27.87 -5.68
CA ALA A 260 -20.46 -27.29 -4.81
C ALA A 260 -20.29 -25.77 -4.53
N GLY A 261 -19.41 -25.08 -5.27
CA GLY A 261 -19.09 -23.67 -5.02
C GLY A 261 -18.33 -23.44 -3.71
N ALA A 262 -17.70 -24.48 -3.16
CA ALA A 262 -16.84 -24.37 -1.98
C ALA A 262 -15.41 -23.99 -2.42
N GLY A 263 -14.92 -22.86 -1.92
CA GLY A 263 -13.58 -22.35 -2.23
C GLY A 263 -12.63 -22.44 -1.04
N ARG A 264 -11.40 -22.90 -1.25
CA ARG A 264 -10.36 -22.93 -0.20
C ARG A 264 -8.96 -22.70 -0.77
N ARG A 265 -8.08 -22.14 0.07
CA ARG A 265 -6.66 -22.03 -0.23
C ARG A 265 -5.98 -23.40 -0.06
N LEU A 266 -5.12 -23.76 -1.00
CA LEU A 266 -4.23 -24.91 -0.86
C LEU A 266 -3.06 -24.52 0.04
N GLY A 267 -2.83 -25.33 1.08
CA GLY A 267 -1.57 -25.28 1.82
C GLY A 267 -0.44 -25.87 0.97
N TRP A 268 0.80 -25.44 1.21
CA TRP A 268 1.98 -25.97 0.51
C TRP A 268 2.22 -27.48 0.72
N GLU A 269 1.45 -28.14 1.60
CA GLU A 269 1.60 -29.55 1.97
C GLU A 269 0.55 -30.50 1.33
N GLU A 270 -0.35 -30.03 0.47
CA GLU A 270 -1.31 -30.92 -0.18
C GLU A 270 -0.63 -31.64 -1.36
N LYS A 271 0.01 -32.79 -1.07
CA LYS A 271 0.46 -33.73 -2.11
C LYS A 271 -0.76 -34.30 -2.81
N THR A 272 -0.79 -34.22 -4.13
CA THR A 272 -1.69 -35.02 -4.96
C THR A 272 -1.49 -36.50 -4.59
N PRO A 273 -2.55 -37.24 -4.25
CA PRO A 273 -2.47 -38.68 -4.01
C PRO A 273 -2.02 -39.44 -5.27
#